data_AF-A6RFL9-F1
#
_entry.id   AF-A6RFL9-F1
#
_cell.length_a   1.000
_cell.length_b   1.000
_cell.length_c   1.000
_cell.angle_alpha   90.00
_cell.angle_beta   90.00
_cell.angle_gamma   90.00
#
_symmetry.space_group_name_H-M   'P 1'
#
loop_
_entity.id
_entity.type
_entity.pdbx_description
1 polymer ?
#
loop_
_entity_poly.entity_id
_entity_poly.type
_entity_poly.pdbx_seq_one_letter_code
_entity_poly.pdbx_strand_id
1 'polypeptide(L)'
;MENYERIINKYSEEERAILRDEPADVIKNLEILIALRSASEADPQPRTGPAGKPRKRKTESDTPASDSPTTSMADKLNRLKSSTHRSASVSSNQAREAVSVKSEDGEVVFKHNKKQQGVEGEGIQCIIKSIAGEGHKKRYDVQDPEPSENGEEGAVYKTSAASLIPIPQVGASLPSFSVGKQVLARYPDTTTFYRAEVMGSKKDVYRLKFEGEEDDKEMDVDRRFVLDIPGK
;
A
#
# COMPACT_ATOMS: atom_id res chain seq x y z
N MET A 1 37.54 -9.05 -22.73
CA MET A 1 36.87 -10.30 -22.30
C MET A 1 37.54 -10.84 -21.04
N GLU A 2 38.88 -10.98 -21.03
CA GLU A 2 39.68 -11.45 -19.88
C GLU A 2 39.47 -10.69 -18.56
N ASN A 3 39.26 -9.37 -18.60
CA ASN A 3 39.04 -8.57 -17.39
C ASN A 3 37.71 -8.88 -16.70
N TYR A 4 36.69 -9.27 -17.48
CA TYR A 4 35.35 -9.57 -16.97
C TYR A 4 35.32 -10.95 -16.29
N GLU A 5 35.99 -11.94 -16.89
CA GLU A 5 36.17 -13.27 -16.29
C GLU A 5 36.94 -13.21 -14.98
N ARG A 6 37.96 -12.33 -14.91
CA ARG A 6 38.74 -12.14 -13.69
C ARG A 6 37.90 -11.56 -12.54
N ILE A 7 37.00 -10.63 -12.86
CA ILE A 7 36.06 -10.04 -11.91
C ILE A 7 35.04 -11.09 -11.43
N ILE A 8 34.47 -11.88 -12.34
CA ILE A 8 33.52 -12.94 -11.97
C ILE A 8 34.17 -13.99 -11.07
N ASN A 9 35.38 -14.45 -11.41
CA ASN A 9 36.09 -15.43 -10.59
C ASN A 9 36.40 -14.89 -9.20
N LYS A 10 36.77 -13.60 -9.11
CA LYS A 10 37.01 -12.94 -7.82
C LYS A 10 35.75 -12.91 -6.96
N TYR A 11 34.61 -12.48 -7.52
CA TYR A 11 33.35 -12.47 -6.78
C TYR A 11 32.90 -13.88 -6.38
N SER A 12 33.09 -14.87 -7.25
CA SER A 12 32.76 -16.27 -6.94
C SER A 12 33.63 -16.85 -5.82
N GLU A 13 34.90 -16.44 -5.74
CA GLU A 13 35.81 -16.83 -4.67
C GLU A 13 35.46 -16.12 -3.35
N GLU A 14 35.12 -14.83 -3.41
CA GLU A 14 34.62 -14.07 -2.25
C GLU A 14 33.32 -14.66 -1.68
N GLU A 15 32.35 -15.06 -2.52
CA GLU A 15 31.14 -15.75 -2.06
C GLU A 15 31.46 -17.07 -1.35
N ARG A 16 32.40 -17.87 -1.88
CA ARG A 16 32.80 -19.14 -1.27
C ARG A 16 33.50 -18.95 0.08
N ALA A 17 34.27 -17.87 0.23
CA ALA A 17 34.95 -17.55 1.48
C ALA A 17 33.93 -17.21 2.58
N ILE A 18 32.91 -16.39 2.27
CA ILE A 18 31.84 -16.05 3.23
C ILE A 18 31.07 -17.30 3.71
N LEU A 19 30.89 -18.28 2.82
CA LEU A 19 30.19 -19.53 3.14
C LEU A 19 31.01 -20.51 4.00
N ARG A 20 32.33 -20.37 4.10
CA ARG A 20 33.21 -21.43 4.64
C ARG A 20 34.30 -20.98 5.61
N ASP A 21 34.72 -19.71 5.59
CA ASP A 21 35.79 -19.23 6.47
C ASP A 21 35.25 -18.83 7.85
N GLU A 22 35.91 -19.32 8.90
CA GLU A 22 35.64 -18.89 10.28
C GLU A 22 36.18 -17.48 10.52
N PRO A 23 35.43 -16.60 11.21
CA PRO A 23 34.35 -16.90 12.16
C PRO A 23 32.91 -16.83 11.60
N ALA A 24 32.73 -16.70 10.28
CA ALA A 24 31.45 -16.39 9.65
C ALA A 24 30.81 -17.57 8.88
N ASP A 25 31.26 -18.81 9.09
CA ASP A 25 30.73 -20.02 8.44
C ASP A 25 29.21 -20.16 8.69
N VAL A 26 28.43 -19.62 7.75
CA VAL A 26 26.97 -19.49 7.85
C VAL A 26 26.33 -20.88 7.93
N ILE A 27 26.95 -21.88 7.30
CA ILE A 27 26.44 -23.25 7.28
C ILE A 27 26.57 -23.86 8.67
N LYS A 28 27.76 -23.80 9.30
CA LYS A 28 27.93 -24.29 10.68
C LYS A 28 27.04 -23.52 11.66
N ASN A 29 26.91 -22.21 11.51
CA ASN A 29 26.07 -21.39 12.36
C ASN A 29 24.58 -21.78 12.26
N LEU A 30 24.09 -22.06 11.04
CA LEU A 30 22.75 -22.61 10.82
C LEU A 30 22.57 -23.98 11.47
N GLU A 31 23.54 -24.89 11.31
CA GLU A 31 23.49 -26.22 11.94
C GLU A 31 23.40 -26.13 13.46
N ILE A 32 24.18 -25.23 14.09
CA ILE A 32 24.14 -25.00 15.54
C ILE A 32 22.77 -24.43 15.95
N LEU A 33 22.23 -23.45 15.24
CA LEU A 33 20.91 -22.88 15.54
C LEU A 33 19.78 -23.91 15.40
N ILE A 34 19.85 -24.78 14.40
CA ILE A 34 18.91 -25.90 14.22
C ILE A 34 19.01 -26.88 15.39
N ALA A 35 20.23 -27.21 15.83
CA ALA A 35 20.45 -28.09 16.98
C ALA A 35 19.89 -27.49 18.28
N LEU A 36 20.09 -26.19 18.51
CA LEU A 36 19.55 -25.47 19.68
C LEU A 36 18.02 -25.42 19.67
N ARG A 37 17.41 -25.15 18.52
CA ARG A 37 15.94 -25.18 18.37
C ARG A 37 15.39 -26.58 18.65
N SER A 38 16.03 -27.61 18.09
CA SER A 38 15.64 -29.01 18.28
C SER A 38 15.77 -29.44 19.75
N ALA A 39 16.82 -28.99 20.44
CA ALA A 39 16.99 -29.24 21.88
C ALA A 39 15.95 -28.50 22.74
N SER A 40 15.56 -27.29 22.35
CA SER A 40 14.55 -26.50 23.08
C SER A 40 13.12 -27.00 22.92
N GLU A 41 12.81 -27.76 21.87
CA GLU A 41 11.47 -28.31 21.60
C GLU A 41 11.23 -29.66 22.30
N ALA A 42 12.28 -30.24 22.90
CA ALA A 42 12.24 -31.51 23.62
C ALA A 42 11.91 -31.34 25.12
N ASP A 43 10.75 -30.77 25.46
CA ASP A 43 10.17 -30.86 26.80
C ASP A 43 8.67 -31.26 26.73
N PRO A 44 8.18 -32.18 27.58
CA PRO A 44 6.95 -32.94 27.35
C PRO A 44 5.66 -32.19 27.78
N GLN A 45 4.59 -32.50 27.06
CA GLN A 45 3.20 -32.03 27.21
C GLN A 45 2.71 -31.77 28.65
N PRO A 46 1.86 -30.74 28.87
CA PRO A 46 1.09 -30.61 30.10
C PRO A 46 -0.07 -31.61 30.12
N ARG A 47 -0.16 -32.39 31.21
CA ARG A 47 -1.29 -33.27 31.51
C ARG A 47 -2.38 -32.54 32.30
N THR A 48 -3.62 -32.79 31.86
CA THR A 48 -4.87 -32.98 32.64
C THR A 48 -5.61 -31.79 33.26
N GLY A 49 -6.90 -31.67 32.88
CA GLY A 49 -7.99 -31.18 33.74
C GLY A 49 -9.18 -30.54 33.02
N PRO A 50 -10.36 -31.19 32.92
CA PRO A 50 -11.59 -30.58 32.41
C PRO A 50 -12.56 -30.19 33.54
N ALA A 51 -13.15 -28.98 33.52
CA ALA A 51 -14.42 -28.70 34.22
C ALA A 51 -14.97 -27.31 33.89
N GLY A 52 -16.27 -27.23 33.59
CA GLY A 52 -17.10 -26.07 33.92
C GLY A 52 -17.80 -25.32 32.77
N LYS A 53 -19.00 -25.78 32.40
CA LYS A 53 -20.14 -24.90 32.00
C LYS A 53 -21.13 -24.88 33.19
N PRO A 54 -22.26 -24.14 33.15
CA PRO A 54 -22.54 -22.74 32.77
C PRO A 54 -23.34 -22.03 33.90
N ARG A 55 -23.56 -20.69 33.85
CA ARG A 55 -24.63 -20.09 34.67
C ARG A 55 -25.26 -18.82 34.08
N LYS A 56 -26.60 -18.87 33.99
CA LYS A 56 -27.58 -17.86 33.55
C LYS A 56 -27.72 -16.67 34.52
N ARG A 57 -28.21 -15.54 33.99
CA ARG A 57 -29.37 -14.70 34.43
C ARG A 57 -29.30 -13.37 33.64
N LYS A 58 -30.17 -13.03 32.69
CA LYS A 58 -31.63 -12.70 32.70
C LYS A 58 -31.98 -11.61 33.72
N THR A 59 -32.21 -10.39 33.23
CA THR A 59 -33.17 -9.43 33.79
C THR A 59 -33.76 -8.60 32.66
N GLU A 60 -35.08 -8.68 32.54
CA GLU A 60 -35.98 -7.93 31.65
C GLU A 60 -36.23 -6.53 32.20
N SER A 61 -36.54 -5.57 31.34
CA SER A 61 -37.29 -4.36 31.69
C SER A 61 -37.99 -3.82 30.44
N ASP A 62 -39.30 -3.92 30.46
CA ASP A 62 -40.27 -3.57 29.44
C ASP A 62 -40.65 -2.07 29.43
N THR A 63 -40.80 -1.50 28.22
CA THR A 63 -41.89 -0.59 27.76
C THR A 63 -42.07 0.82 28.36
N PRO A 64 -42.92 1.72 27.77
CA PRO A 64 -43.24 2.01 26.36
C PRO A 64 -43.27 3.51 25.98
N ALA A 65 -43.34 3.76 24.66
CA ALA A 65 -44.01 4.82 23.88
C ALA A 65 -44.33 6.22 24.46
N SER A 66 -43.97 7.26 23.70
CA SER A 66 -44.70 8.54 23.63
C SER A 66 -44.48 9.24 22.28
N ASP A 67 -45.44 10.09 21.95
CA ASP A 67 -46.01 10.54 20.68
C ASP A 67 -45.29 11.72 19.97
N SER A 68 -45.67 11.99 18.71
CA SER A 68 -45.25 13.10 17.81
C SER A 68 -45.98 14.45 18.16
N PRO A 69 -45.99 15.60 17.39
CA PRO A 69 -45.44 15.95 16.05
C PRO A 69 -44.94 17.43 15.82
N THR A 70 -44.52 17.69 14.56
CA THR A 70 -44.34 18.93 13.73
C THR A 70 -44.14 20.35 14.30
N THR A 71 -43.21 21.12 13.71
CA THR A 71 -43.46 22.51 13.26
C THR A 71 -42.68 22.85 11.99
N SER A 72 -43.38 23.45 11.04
CA SER A 72 -42.91 24.00 9.76
C SER A 72 -42.47 25.45 9.94
N MET A 73 -41.44 25.91 9.22
CA MET A 73 -41.37 27.28 8.69
C MET A 73 -40.59 27.31 7.37
N ALA A 74 -41.21 27.94 6.38
CA ALA A 74 -40.67 28.26 5.07
C ALA A 74 -40.50 29.78 4.93
N ASP A 75 -39.84 30.19 3.85
CA ASP A 75 -39.67 31.54 3.24
C ASP A 75 -38.20 32.01 3.21
N LYS A 76 -37.64 32.63 2.17
CA LYS A 76 -38.10 33.04 0.84
C LYS A 76 -36.89 33.40 -0.02
N LEU A 77 -37.16 33.44 -1.32
CA LEU A 77 -36.31 33.62 -2.49
C LEU A 77 -35.74 35.05 -2.66
N ASN A 78 -34.54 35.16 -3.26
CA ASN A 78 -34.14 36.12 -4.33
C ASN A 78 -32.64 35.89 -4.65
N ARG A 79 -32.02 36.14 -5.81
CA ARG A 79 -32.36 36.85 -7.05
C ARG A 79 -31.23 36.58 -8.08
N LEU A 80 -31.64 36.15 -9.28
CA LEU A 80 -31.11 36.39 -10.65
C LEU A 80 -29.63 36.74 -10.95
N LYS A 81 -29.11 35.97 -11.92
CA LYS A 81 -28.29 36.33 -13.12
C LYS A 81 -26.95 37.08 -12.93
N SER A 82 -25.87 36.35 -13.19
CA SER A 82 -24.85 36.82 -14.16
C SER A 82 -24.33 35.64 -15.00
N SER A 83 -24.45 35.78 -16.31
CA SER A 83 -23.81 34.95 -17.30
C SER A 83 -22.36 35.44 -17.46
N THR A 84 -21.41 34.63 -17.01
CA THR A 84 -20.03 34.73 -17.47
C THR A 84 -19.57 33.34 -17.85
N HIS A 85 -18.93 33.29 -19.01
CA HIS A 85 -18.58 32.12 -19.79
C HIS A 85 -17.88 31.05 -18.96
N ARG A 86 -18.45 29.84 -18.98
CA ARG A 86 -17.84 28.62 -18.47
C ARG A 86 -16.62 28.32 -19.33
N SER A 87 -15.42 28.43 -18.77
CA SER A 87 -14.25 27.76 -19.31
C SER A 87 -14.56 26.27 -19.34
N ALA A 88 -14.59 25.70 -20.54
CA ALA A 88 -14.69 24.27 -20.74
C ALA A 88 -13.41 23.62 -20.21
N SER A 89 -13.40 23.27 -18.93
CA SER A 89 -12.54 22.18 -18.48
C SER A 89 -13.03 20.94 -19.21
N VAL A 90 -12.26 20.50 -20.20
CA VAL A 90 -12.39 19.16 -20.76
C VAL A 90 -12.25 18.18 -19.60
N SER A 91 -13.40 17.80 -19.04
CA SER A 91 -13.52 16.65 -18.17
C SER A 91 -13.16 15.48 -19.07
N SER A 92 -11.89 15.05 -19.01
CA SER A 92 -11.48 13.78 -19.55
C SER A 92 -12.18 12.71 -18.71
N ASN A 93 -13.44 12.46 -19.04
CA ASN A 93 -14.10 11.17 -18.85
C ASN A 93 -13.38 10.14 -19.74
N GLN A 94 -12.07 9.98 -19.57
CA GLN A 94 -11.47 8.70 -19.88
C GLN A 94 -12.14 7.75 -18.91
N ALA A 95 -12.98 6.95 -19.53
CA ALA A 95 -13.81 5.96 -18.90
C ALA A 95 -13.02 5.28 -17.79
N ARG A 96 -13.72 5.04 -16.69
CA ARG A 96 -13.39 4.00 -15.74
C ARG A 96 -13.40 2.66 -16.48
N GLU A 97 -12.44 2.42 -17.36
CA GLU A 97 -11.95 1.07 -17.53
C GLU A 97 -11.40 0.72 -16.17
N ALA A 98 -12.12 -0.13 -15.46
CA ALA A 98 -11.66 -0.74 -14.25
C ALA A 98 -10.27 -1.29 -14.54
N VAL A 99 -9.22 -0.54 -14.15
CA VAL A 99 -7.83 -0.95 -14.32
C VAL A 99 -7.75 -2.25 -13.57
N SER A 100 -7.70 -3.30 -14.38
CA SER A 100 -8.10 -4.60 -13.91
C SER A 100 -6.91 -5.14 -13.17
N VAL A 101 -6.98 -5.06 -11.85
CA VAL A 101 -6.09 -5.73 -10.92
C VAL A 101 -6.27 -7.23 -11.16
N LYS A 102 -5.65 -7.75 -12.22
CA LYS A 102 -5.96 -9.07 -12.81
C LYS A 102 -4.77 -10.02 -12.77
N SER A 103 -3.57 -9.51 -12.58
CA SER A 103 -2.37 -10.33 -12.57
C SER A 103 -1.86 -10.49 -11.14
N GLU A 104 -1.60 -11.74 -10.78
CA GLU A 104 -0.67 -12.06 -9.71
C GLU A 104 0.69 -11.39 -10.02
N ASP A 105 1.41 -10.99 -8.99
CA ASP A 105 2.66 -10.20 -9.06
C ASP A 105 2.50 -8.78 -9.64
N GLY A 106 1.27 -8.29 -9.83
CA GLY A 106 1.04 -6.90 -10.21
C GLY A 106 1.41 -5.93 -9.09
N GLU A 107 2.11 -4.85 -9.45
CA GLU A 107 2.41 -3.74 -8.54
C GLU A 107 1.19 -2.83 -8.37
N VAL A 108 0.88 -2.48 -7.12
CA VAL A 108 -0.28 -1.67 -6.75
C VAL A 108 0.07 -0.72 -5.60
N VAL A 109 -0.68 0.36 -5.46
CA VAL A 109 -0.72 1.15 -4.23
C VAL A 109 -1.85 0.62 -3.36
N PHE A 110 -1.53 0.13 -2.17
CA PHE A 110 -2.51 -0.13 -1.12
C PHE A 110 -2.80 1.17 -0.37
N LYS A 111 -4.02 1.68 -0.54
CA LYS A 111 -4.45 2.95 0.05
C LYS A 111 -4.68 2.81 1.55
N HIS A 112 -4.15 3.77 2.30
CA HIS A 112 -4.45 3.89 3.72
C HIS A 112 -5.85 4.47 3.94
N ASN A 113 -6.53 3.95 4.95
CA ASN A 113 -7.81 4.51 5.36
C ASN A 113 -7.53 5.74 6.24
N LYS A 114 -8.17 6.88 5.95
CA LYS A 114 -8.02 8.12 6.76
C LYS A 114 -8.39 7.98 8.26
N LYS A 115 -8.97 6.85 8.66
CA LYS A 115 -9.31 6.52 10.05
C LYS A 115 -8.20 5.76 10.78
N GLN A 116 -7.21 5.20 10.06
CA GLN A 116 -6.07 4.54 10.67
C GLN A 116 -5.11 5.64 11.16
N GLN A 117 -5.01 5.78 12.48
CA GLN A 117 -4.06 6.70 13.10
C GLN A 117 -2.65 6.10 13.04
N GLY A 118 -1.64 6.96 12.87
CA GLY A 118 -0.23 6.56 12.88
C GLY A 118 0.27 5.95 11.57
N VAL A 119 -0.48 6.10 10.47
CA VAL A 119 -0.05 5.62 9.15
C VAL A 119 0.43 6.79 8.30
N GLU A 120 1.64 6.70 7.80
CA GLU A 120 2.26 7.73 6.94
C GLU A 120 1.76 7.65 5.49
N GLY A 121 1.70 8.81 4.85
CA GLY A 121 1.28 8.93 3.45
C GLY A 121 -0.19 8.55 3.18
N GLU A 122 -0.54 8.55 1.90
CA GLU A 122 -1.88 8.15 1.41
C GLU A 122 -1.95 6.65 1.04
N GLY A 123 -0.81 5.97 0.94
CA GLY A 123 -0.73 4.52 0.69
C GLY A 123 0.70 4.04 0.52
N ILE A 124 0.87 2.73 0.38
CA ILE A 124 2.17 2.06 0.19
C ILE A 124 2.18 1.22 -1.09
N GLN A 125 3.34 1.09 -1.73
CA GLN A 125 3.57 0.15 -2.82
C GLN A 125 3.46 -1.28 -2.30
N CYS A 126 2.74 -2.13 -3.01
CA CYS A 126 2.65 -3.55 -2.71
C CYS A 126 2.66 -4.38 -4.00
N ILE A 127 2.99 -5.66 -3.85
CA ILE A 127 2.90 -6.69 -4.89
C ILE A 127 1.72 -7.60 -4.56
N ILE A 128 0.87 -7.88 -5.55
CA ILE A 128 -0.25 -8.81 -5.37
C ILE A 128 0.29 -10.24 -5.24
N LYS A 129 0.03 -10.87 -4.10
CA LYS A 129 0.41 -12.26 -3.83
C LYS A 129 -0.68 -13.26 -4.16
N SER A 130 -1.94 -12.90 -3.90
CA SER A 130 -3.05 -13.79 -4.22
C SER A 130 -4.29 -13.00 -4.60
N ILE A 131 -5.10 -13.62 -5.45
CA ILE A 131 -6.39 -13.10 -5.87
C ILE A 131 -7.43 -14.19 -5.63
N ALA A 132 -8.42 -13.90 -4.78
CA ALA A 132 -9.46 -14.85 -4.44
C ALA A 132 -10.86 -14.29 -4.71
N GLY A 133 -11.80 -15.17 -5.09
CA GLY A 133 -13.19 -14.81 -5.36
C GLY A 133 -13.42 -14.09 -6.70
N GLU A 134 -14.69 -13.85 -7.01
CA GLU A 134 -15.11 -13.30 -8.31
C GLU A 134 -16.07 -12.10 -8.14
N GLY A 135 -16.09 -11.23 -9.15
CA GLY A 135 -16.94 -10.03 -9.18
C GLY A 135 -16.73 -9.13 -7.96
N HIS A 136 -17.83 -8.77 -7.29
CA HIS A 136 -17.80 -7.89 -6.10
C HIS A 136 -17.24 -8.55 -4.83
N LYS A 137 -17.09 -9.88 -4.83
CA LYS A 137 -16.49 -10.63 -3.71
C LYS A 137 -14.99 -10.82 -3.87
N LYS A 138 -14.39 -10.26 -4.92
CA LYS A 138 -12.95 -10.36 -5.17
C LYS A 138 -12.16 -9.76 -4.00
N ARG A 139 -11.16 -10.50 -3.54
CA ARG A 139 -10.25 -10.18 -2.44
C ARG A 139 -8.82 -10.35 -2.92
N TYR A 140 -7.93 -9.56 -2.34
CA TYR A 140 -6.52 -9.50 -2.70
C TYR A 140 -5.71 -9.62 -1.43
N ASP A 141 -4.68 -10.45 -1.46
CA ASP A 141 -3.58 -10.39 -0.52
C ASP A 141 -2.43 -9.66 -1.23
N VAL A 142 -1.99 -8.54 -0.65
CA VAL A 142 -0.91 -7.70 -1.20
C VAL A 142 0.21 -7.60 -0.19
N GLN A 143 1.46 -7.62 -0.64
CA GLN A 143 2.63 -7.62 0.22
C GLN A 143 3.51 -6.39 -0.05
N ASP A 144 3.92 -5.70 1.01
CA ASP A 144 4.94 -4.66 0.92
C ASP A 144 6.28 -5.28 0.50
N PRO A 145 6.97 -4.76 -0.53
CA PRO A 145 8.32 -5.25 -0.88
C PRO A 145 9.39 -4.88 0.17
N GLU A 146 9.16 -3.89 1.05
CA GLU A 146 10.09 -3.61 2.15
C GLU A 146 10.08 -4.77 3.16
N PRO A 147 11.25 -5.31 3.53
CA PRO A 147 11.32 -6.35 4.56
C PRO A 147 10.77 -5.81 5.88
N SER A 148 10.12 -6.68 6.64
CA SER A 148 9.68 -6.33 7.99
C SER A 148 10.88 -6.02 8.90
N GLU A 149 10.64 -5.34 10.03
CA GLU A 149 11.68 -4.98 11.00
C GLU A 149 12.53 -6.19 11.48
N ASN A 150 11.97 -7.40 11.39
CA ASN A 150 12.64 -8.65 11.77
C ASN A 150 13.48 -9.29 10.64
N GLY A 151 13.58 -8.65 9.47
CA GLY A 151 14.26 -9.18 8.29
C GLY A 151 13.49 -10.28 7.54
N GLU A 152 12.25 -10.57 7.95
CA GLU A 152 11.34 -11.47 7.23
C GLU A 152 10.64 -10.73 6.07
N GLU A 153 10.06 -11.52 5.16
CA GLU A 153 9.14 -11.09 4.12
C GLU A 153 8.22 -9.92 4.57
N GLY A 154 8.06 -8.91 3.71
CA GLY A 154 7.32 -7.69 4.06
C GLY A 154 5.86 -7.95 4.44
N ALA A 155 5.23 -6.96 5.07
CA ALA A 155 3.89 -7.10 5.62
C ALA A 155 2.84 -7.44 4.56
N VAL A 156 1.95 -8.41 4.87
CA VAL A 156 0.86 -8.84 3.98
C VAL A 156 -0.47 -8.25 4.44
N TYR A 157 -1.17 -7.58 3.53
CA TYR A 157 -2.45 -6.91 3.76
C TYR A 157 -3.57 -7.58 2.96
N LYS A 158 -4.68 -7.88 3.65
CA LYS A 158 -5.90 -8.39 3.02
C LYS A 158 -6.83 -7.23 2.64
N THR A 159 -7.20 -7.13 1.38
CA THR A 159 -7.96 -5.97 0.88
C THR A 159 -8.92 -6.30 -0.28
N SER A 160 -9.60 -5.27 -0.78
CA SER A 160 -10.47 -5.33 -1.95
C SER A 160 -9.97 -4.38 -3.04
N ALA A 161 -10.48 -4.53 -4.26
CA ALA A 161 -10.09 -3.66 -5.39
C ALA A 161 -10.33 -2.17 -5.13
N ALA A 162 -11.28 -1.79 -4.26
CA ALA A 162 -11.58 -0.40 -3.96
C ALA A 162 -10.45 0.36 -3.24
N SER A 163 -9.55 -0.38 -2.58
CA SER A 163 -8.41 0.16 -1.84
C SER A 163 -7.10 0.00 -2.60
N LEU A 164 -7.14 -0.46 -3.86
CA LEU A 164 -5.96 -0.67 -4.70
C LEU A 164 -5.94 0.30 -5.87
N ILE A 165 -4.78 0.91 -6.13
CA ILE A 165 -4.51 1.69 -7.34
C ILE A 165 -3.43 0.98 -8.14
N PRO A 166 -3.69 0.52 -9.37
CA PRO A 166 -2.68 -0.20 -10.14
C PRO A 166 -1.52 0.70 -10.55
N ILE A 167 -0.30 0.20 -10.40
CA ILE A 167 0.91 0.85 -10.92
C ILE A 167 1.14 0.32 -12.34
N PRO A 168 1.30 1.20 -13.35
CA PRO A 168 1.56 0.76 -14.73
C PRO A 168 2.77 -0.18 -14.83
N GLN A 169 2.73 -1.15 -15.73
CA GLN A 169 3.87 -2.03 -15.99
C GLN A 169 5.02 -1.28 -16.68
N VAL A 170 6.25 -1.78 -16.54
CA VAL A 170 7.42 -1.20 -17.25
C VAL A 170 7.16 -1.26 -18.76
N GLY A 171 7.35 -0.14 -19.45
CA GLY A 171 7.11 -0.02 -20.89
C GLY A 171 5.64 0.22 -21.29
N ALA A 172 4.72 0.29 -20.35
CA ALA A 172 3.34 0.70 -20.62
C ALA A 172 3.26 2.20 -20.99
N SER A 173 2.20 2.60 -21.69
CA SER A 173 1.91 4.02 -21.93
C SER A 173 1.56 4.71 -20.62
N LEU A 174 2.41 5.64 -20.17
CA LEU A 174 2.24 6.36 -18.91
C LEU A 174 1.38 7.61 -19.07
N PRO A 175 0.57 7.97 -18.07
CA PRO A 175 -0.21 9.21 -18.09
C PRO A 175 0.69 10.46 -18.16
N SER A 176 0.13 11.53 -18.74
CA SER A 176 0.75 12.85 -18.77
C SER A 176 -0.04 13.82 -17.88
N PHE A 177 0.63 14.45 -16.94
CA PHE A 177 0.05 15.43 -16.02
C PHE A 177 0.64 16.81 -16.31
N SER A 178 -0.24 17.82 -16.36
CA SER A 178 0.17 19.22 -16.53
C SER A 178 0.74 19.78 -15.22
N VAL A 179 1.60 20.80 -15.33
CA VAL A 179 2.06 21.58 -14.18
C VAL A 179 0.86 22.12 -13.38
N GLY A 180 0.96 22.11 -12.05
CA GLY A 180 -0.12 22.49 -11.12
C GLY A 180 -1.13 21.39 -10.82
N LYS A 181 -1.07 20.23 -11.50
CA LYS A 181 -1.94 19.09 -11.20
C LYS A 181 -1.51 18.43 -9.90
N GLN A 182 -2.50 18.16 -9.05
CA GLN A 182 -2.35 17.33 -7.85
C GLN A 182 -2.33 15.85 -8.24
N VAL A 183 -1.30 15.14 -7.79
CA VAL A 183 -1.01 13.73 -8.09
C VAL A 183 -0.72 12.95 -6.80
N LEU A 184 -0.77 11.63 -6.89
CA LEU A 184 -0.28 10.70 -5.88
C LEU A 184 1.05 10.13 -6.37
N ALA A 185 2.14 10.32 -5.60
CA ALA A 185 3.47 9.95 -6.05
C ALA A 185 4.27 9.23 -4.97
N ARG A 186 5.11 8.26 -5.37
CA ARG A 186 6.05 7.59 -4.46
C ARG A 186 7.17 8.55 -4.07
N TYR A 187 7.42 8.69 -2.78
CA TYR A 187 8.55 9.49 -2.31
C TYR A 187 9.86 8.77 -2.66
N PRO A 188 10.90 9.49 -3.15
CA PRO A 188 12.18 8.88 -3.50
C PRO A 188 12.74 8.01 -2.37
N ASP A 189 13.33 6.87 -2.75
CA ASP A 189 13.93 5.90 -1.82
C ASP A 189 12.99 5.31 -0.76
N THR A 190 11.68 5.37 -0.98
CA THR A 190 10.66 4.74 -0.11
C THR A 190 9.63 3.95 -0.93
N THR A 191 8.77 3.18 -0.26
CA THR A 191 7.57 2.57 -0.87
C THR A 191 6.30 3.38 -0.63
N THR A 192 6.38 4.50 0.09
CA THR A 192 5.20 5.27 0.51
C THR A 192 4.81 6.32 -0.52
N PHE A 193 3.51 6.43 -0.77
CA PHE A 193 2.92 7.40 -1.68
C PHE A 193 2.32 8.58 -0.92
N TYR A 194 2.64 9.79 -1.38
CA TYR A 194 2.18 11.05 -0.82
C TYR A 194 1.50 11.89 -1.90
N ARG A 195 0.70 12.87 -1.46
CA ARG A 195 0.14 13.88 -2.38
C ARG A 195 1.25 14.84 -2.79
N ALA A 196 1.26 15.21 -4.06
CA ALA A 196 2.24 16.14 -4.60
C ALA A 196 1.64 17.00 -5.71
N GLU A 197 2.30 18.13 -5.98
CA GLU A 197 2.00 19.00 -7.11
C GLU A 197 3.05 18.85 -8.20
N VAL A 198 2.61 18.73 -9.46
CA VAL A 198 3.50 18.68 -10.61
C VAL A 198 4.11 20.06 -10.85
N MET A 199 5.43 20.19 -10.68
CA MET A 199 6.19 21.43 -10.95
C MET A 199 6.80 21.43 -12.36
N GLY A 200 7.06 20.25 -12.91
CA GLY A 200 7.54 20.11 -14.28
C GLY A 200 7.59 18.66 -14.71
N SER A 201 7.85 18.43 -15.99
CA SER A 201 8.02 17.09 -16.55
C SER A 201 9.25 17.04 -17.46
N LYS A 202 10.06 15.99 -17.29
CA LYS A 202 11.09 15.54 -18.23
C LYS A 202 10.60 14.25 -18.89
N LYS A 203 11.42 13.66 -19.79
CA LYS A 203 11.04 12.48 -20.60
C LYS A 203 10.45 11.35 -19.73
N ASP A 204 11.21 10.90 -18.74
CA ASP A 204 10.89 9.73 -17.91
C ASP A 204 10.65 10.06 -16.42
N VAL A 205 10.69 11.35 -16.08
CA VAL A 205 10.64 11.83 -14.69
C VAL A 205 9.72 13.06 -14.58
N TYR A 206 8.92 13.13 -13.52
CA TYR A 206 8.27 14.36 -13.07
C TYR A 206 9.09 15.05 -12.01
N ARG A 207 9.07 16.37 -12.03
CA ARG A 207 9.51 17.17 -10.90
C ARG A 207 8.31 17.55 -10.06
N LEU A 208 8.32 17.15 -8.80
CA LEU A 208 7.19 17.22 -7.90
C LEU A 208 7.54 18.01 -6.65
N LYS A 209 6.56 18.73 -6.10
CA LYS A 209 6.60 19.29 -4.76
C LYS A 209 5.62 18.52 -3.88
N PHE A 210 6.12 17.84 -2.87
CA PHE A 210 5.29 17.02 -1.97
C PHE A 210 4.52 17.89 -0.97
N GLU A 211 3.28 17.51 -0.66
CA GLU A 211 2.51 18.17 0.40
C GLU A 211 3.13 17.88 1.77
N GLY A 212 3.32 18.93 2.59
CA GLY A 212 3.86 18.82 3.95
C GLY A 212 5.36 19.04 4.08
N GLU A 213 6.11 19.19 2.98
CA GLU A 213 7.49 19.65 3.06
C GLU A 213 7.56 21.17 3.27
N GLU A 214 8.34 21.61 4.27
CA GLU A 214 8.45 23.02 4.68
C GLU A 214 9.37 23.85 3.76
N ASP A 215 10.31 23.21 3.06
CA ASP A 215 11.40 23.88 2.34
C ASP A 215 11.13 24.12 0.83
N ASP A 216 9.88 24.01 0.37
CA ASP A 216 9.51 24.10 -1.06
C ASP A 216 10.36 23.18 -1.96
N LYS A 217 10.87 22.07 -1.41
CA LYS A 217 11.79 21.19 -2.08
C LYS A 217 11.12 20.49 -3.26
N GLU A 218 11.76 20.58 -4.41
CA GLU A 218 11.38 19.86 -5.62
C GLU A 218 12.16 18.55 -5.70
N MET A 219 11.47 17.45 -6.03
CA MET A 219 12.07 16.13 -6.20
C MET A 219 11.72 15.53 -7.56
N ASP A 220 12.69 14.82 -8.14
CA ASP A 220 12.53 14.11 -9.41
C ASP A 220 12.01 12.68 -9.11
N VAL A 221 10.83 12.34 -9.64
CA VAL A 221 10.16 11.04 -9.45
C VAL A 221 9.85 10.40 -10.79
N ASP A 222 10.16 9.11 -10.95
CA ASP A 222 9.87 8.34 -12.16
C ASP A 222 8.37 8.39 -12.50
N ARG A 223 8.04 8.67 -13.77
CA ARG A 223 6.66 8.81 -14.25
C ARG A 223 5.78 7.59 -13.94
N ARG A 224 6.37 6.40 -13.81
CA ARG A 224 5.67 5.15 -13.47
C ARG A 224 5.05 5.20 -12.08
N PHE A 225 5.68 5.91 -11.16
CA PHE A 225 5.23 6.04 -9.77
C PHE A 225 4.47 7.35 -9.50
N VAL A 226 3.98 8.02 -10.55
CA VAL A 226 3.12 9.19 -10.45
C VAL A 226 1.75 8.83 -11.00
N LEU A 227 0.74 8.86 -10.12
CA LEU A 227 -0.61 8.36 -10.37
C LEU A 227 -1.63 9.50 -10.18
N ASP A 228 -2.78 9.37 -10.84
CA ASP A 228 -3.89 10.30 -10.58
C ASP A 228 -4.50 10.02 -9.20
N ILE A 229 -5.02 11.06 -8.57
CA ILE A 229 -5.66 10.93 -7.25
C ILE A 229 -7.07 10.36 -7.48
N PRO A 230 -7.39 9.17 -6.96
CA PRO A 230 -8.73 8.61 -7.12
C PRO A 230 -9.76 9.54 -6.47
N GLY A 231 -10.80 9.89 -7.23
CA GLY A 231 -11.89 10.75 -6.76
C GLY A 231 -12.55 10.21 -5.48
N LYS A 232 -12.96 11.12 -4.60
CA LYS A 232 -13.76 10.83 -3.41
C LYS A 232 -15.17 10.37 -3.79
#